data_AF-A0A8H3R515-F1
#
_entry.id   AF-A0A8H3R515-F1
#
_cell.length_a   1.000
_cell.length_b   1.000
_cell.length_c   1.000
_cell.angle_alpha   90.00
_cell.angle_beta   90.00
_cell.angle_gamma   90.00
#
_symmetry.space_group_name_H-M   'P 1'
#
loop_
_entity.id
_entity.type
_entity.pdbx_description
1 polymer ?
#
loop_
_entity_poly.entity_id
_entity_poly.type
_entity_poly.pdbx_seq_one_letter_code
_entity_poly.pdbx_strand_id
1 'polypeptide(L)'
;MILFLSKESQEFLKSQGIYIFSTKHNKRPLFDYIGYCKYINFRKIENFINNGRSFGFNKEYQNHAMKQEIYKLLINKSLKIKCLYMINIGPNITHQIYNFNGAKILLGELTFLSCDSSIDSIFYYICKLIQKIDIKDVWMII
;
A
#
# COMPACT_ATOMS: atom_id res chain seq x y z
N MET A 1 -0.51 6.59 -9.54
CA MET A 1 -0.90 5.30 -8.92
C MET A 1 -2.29 4.85 -9.39
N ILE A 2 -3.36 5.62 -9.17
CA ILE A 2 -4.74 5.23 -9.53
C ILE A 2 -4.93 4.86 -11.02
N LEU A 3 -4.22 5.51 -11.95
CA LEU A 3 -4.29 5.20 -13.38
C LEU A 3 -3.74 3.81 -13.77
N PHE A 4 -3.05 3.12 -12.85
CA PHE A 4 -2.54 1.77 -13.06
C PHE A 4 -3.50 0.68 -12.58
N LEU A 5 -4.61 1.04 -11.93
CA LEU A 5 -5.63 0.08 -11.50
C LEU A 5 -6.24 -0.64 -12.71
N SER A 6 -6.51 -1.94 -12.55
CA SER A 6 -7.15 -2.77 -13.59
C SER A 6 -8.59 -2.31 -13.83
N LYS A 7 -9.20 -2.73 -14.94
CA LYS A 7 -10.64 -2.46 -15.18
C LYS A 7 -11.51 -3.03 -14.05
N GLU A 8 -11.21 -4.26 -13.62
CA GLU A 8 -11.88 -4.92 -12.50
C GLU A 8 -11.79 -4.08 -11.21
N SER A 9 -10.60 -3.59 -10.85
CA SER A 9 -10.42 -2.69 -9.70
C SER A 9 -11.24 -1.40 -9.84
N GLN A 10 -11.28 -0.82 -11.05
CA GLN A 10 -12.04 0.40 -11.31
C GLN A 10 -13.56 0.16 -11.19
N GLU A 11 -14.04 -0.98 -11.68
CA GLU A 11 -15.45 -1.39 -11.59
C GLU A 11 -15.86 -1.67 -10.14
N PHE A 12 -15.00 -2.35 -9.38
CA PHE A 12 -15.19 -2.55 -7.95
C PHE A 12 -15.27 -1.21 -7.20
N LEU A 13 -14.33 -0.29 -7.41
CA LEU A 13 -14.37 1.02 -6.75
C LEU A 13 -15.63 1.81 -7.11
N LYS A 14 -16.10 1.74 -8.36
CA LYS A 14 -17.38 2.34 -8.76
C LYS A 14 -18.57 1.72 -8.04
N SER A 15 -18.60 0.40 -7.84
CA SER A 15 -19.67 -0.26 -7.07
C SER A 15 -19.69 0.18 -5.60
N GLN A 16 -18.55 0.64 -5.07
CA GLN A 16 -18.42 1.27 -3.75
C GLN A 16 -18.77 2.77 -3.74
N GLY A 17 -19.22 3.33 -4.86
CA GLY A 17 -19.54 4.75 -5.02
C GLY A 17 -18.32 5.66 -5.15
N ILE A 18 -17.17 5.12 -5.57
CA ILE A 18 -15.92 5.88 -5.77
C ILE A 18 -15.73 6.16 -7.26
N TYR A 19 -16.04 7.38 -7.69
CA TYR A 19 -16.06 7.79 -9.11
C TYR A 19 -14.85 8.64 -9.51
N ILE A 20 -13.64 8.13 -9.27
CA ILE A 20 -12.37 8.86 -9.51
C ILE A 20 -11.82 8.74 -10.94
N PHE A 21 -12.41 7.86 -11.77
CA PHE A 21 -11.94 7.58 -13.13
C PHE A 21 -12.80 8.32 -14.17
N SER A 22 -12.38 9.54 -14.53
CA SER A 22 -13.01 10.29 -15.64
C SER A 22 -12.50 9.79 -16.99
N THR A 23 -13.41 9.62 -17.96
CA THR A 23 -13.09 9.21 -19.33
C THR A 23 -12.10 10.15 -20.03
N LYS A 24 -12.01 11.42 -19.58
CA LYS A 24 -11.10 12.44 -20.15
C LYS A 24 -9.64 12.29 -19.69
N HIS A 25 -9.36 11.59 -18.60
CA HIS A 25 -8.02 11.53 -17.97
C HIS A 25 -7.44 10.11 -17.87
N ASN A 26 -8.04 9.13 -18.57
CA ASN A 26 -7.65 7.72 -18.52
C ASN A 26 -6.47 7.34 -19.45
N LYS A 27 -5.58 8.27 -19.79
CA LYS A 27 -4.35 7.88 -20.49
C LYS A 27 -3.40 7.23 -19.49
N ARG A 28 -3.10 5.95 -19.71
CA ARG A 28 -2.06 5.26 -18.95
C ARG A 28 -0.74 6.04 -19.09
N PRO A 29 0.02 6.22 -17.99
CA PRO A 29 1.35 6.79 -18.10
C PRO A 29 2.21 5.98 -19.07
N LEU A 30 3.07 6.66 -19.83
CA LEU A 30 3.97 6.03 -20.80
C LEU A 30 5.01 5.11 -20.13
N PHE A 31 5.24 5.29 -18.82
CA PHE A 31 6.24 4.56 -18.05
C PHE A 31 5.58 3.83 -16.87
N ASP A 32 5.97 2.58 -16.61
CA ASP A 32 5.44 1.77 -15.50
C ASP A 32 6.14 2.11 -14.17
N TYR A 33 5.90 3.31 -13.65
CA TYR A 33 6.49 3.78 -12.40
C TYR A 33 6.29 2.81 -11.22
N ILE A 34 5.17 2.08 -11.20
CA ILE A 34 4.88 1.11 -10.14
C ILE A 34 5.80 -0.10 -10.24
N GLY A 35 5.98 -0.67 -11.44
CA GLY A 35 6.85 -1.84 -11.63
C GLY A 35 8.33 -1.57 -11.37
N TYR A 36 8.78 -0.33 -11.49
CA TYR A 36 10.16 0.08 -11.17
C TYR A 36 10.33 0.58 -9.72
N CYS A 37 9.24 0.64 -8.96
CA CYS A 37 9.28 1.13 -7.59
C CYS A 37 10.01 0.14 -6.67
N LYS A 38 11.19 0.53 -6.18
CA LYS A 38 11.95 -0.25 -5.19
C LYS A 38 11.69 0.16 -3.74
N TYR A 39 11.02 1.30 -3.55
CA TYR A 39 10.83 1.95 -2.25
C TYR A 39 9.35 2.23 -2.03
N ILE A 40 8.79 1.72 -0.94
CA ILE A 40 7.43 2.03 -0.54
C ILE A 40 7.39 2.63 0.86
N ASN A 41 6.56 3.66 1.00
CA ASN A 41 6.22 4.25 2.29
C ASN A 41 4.70 4.22 2.45
N PHE A 42 4.22 3.38 3.36
CA PHE A 42 2.79 3.19 3.55
C PHE A 42 2.12 4.44 4.11
N ARG A 43 2.79 5.23 4.97
CA ARG A 43 2.24 6.52 5.43
C ARG A 43 1.98 7.48 4.26
N LYS A 44 2.86 7.50 3.25
CA LYS A 44 2.62 8.28 2.02
C LYS A 44 1.41 7.77 1.23
N ILE A 45 1.22 6.45 1.17
CA ILE A 45 0.04 5.84 0.53
C ILE A 45 -1.23 6.19 1.29
N GLU A 46 -1.21 6.10 2.63
CA GLU A 46 -2.35 6.47 3.45
C GLU A 46 -2.70 7.95 3.31
N ASN A 47 -1.71 8.83 3.36
CA ASN A 47 -1.91 10.25 3.12
C ASN A 47 -2.49 10.52 1.74
N PHE A 48 -2.00 9.83 0.70
CA PHE A 48 -2.56 9.94 -0.65
C PHE A 48 -4.04 9.54 -0.69
N ILE A 49 -4.41 8.44 -0.04
CA ILE A 49 -5.81 7.97 0.01
C ILE A 49 -6.68 8.92 0.82
N ASN A 50 -6.20 9.38 1.98
CA ASN A 50 -6.92 10.31 2.86
C ASN A 50 -7.11 11.69 2.19
N ASN A 51 -6.09 12.20 1.50
CA ASN A 51 -6.22 13.43 0.70
C ASN A 51 -7.17 13.24 -0.49
N GLY A 52 -7.26 11.99 -0.97
CA GLY A 52 -8.20 11.59 -2.00
C GLY A 52 -9.67 11.74 -1.62
N ARG A 53 -10.00 12.04 -0.34
CA ARG A 53 -11.35 12.43 0.09
C ARG A 53 -11.91 13.62 -0.67
N SER A 54 -11.03 14.50 -1.18
CA SER A 54 -11.38 15.60 -2.09
C SER A 54 -11.97 15.14 -3.43
N PHE A 55 -11.77 13.87 -3.82
CA PHE A 55 -12.33 13.27 -5.03
C PHE A 55 -13.71 12.60 -4.84
N GLY A 56 -14.40 12.89 -3.73
CA GLY A 56 -15.81 12.55 -3.57
C GLY A 56 -16.11 11.21 -2.87
N PHE A 57 -15.13 10.59 -2.22
CA PHE A 57 -15.37 9.46 -1.31
C PHE A 57 -14.92 9.83 0.11
N ASN A 58 -15.82 9.78 1.09
CA ASN A 58 -15.55 10.25 2.45
C ASN A 58 -15.93 9.23 3.54
N LYS A 59 -16.55 8.11 3.15
CA LYS A 59 -16.99 7.08 4.09
C LYS A 59 -15.85 6.12 4.39
N GLU A 60 -15.85 5.57 5.61
CA GLU A 60 -14.79 4.65 6.07
C GLU A 60 -14.66 3.42 5.17
N TYR A 61 -15.77 2.79 4.77
CA TYR A 61 -15.75 1.64 3.86
C TYR A 61 -15.14 1.98 2.50
N GLN A 62 -15.31 3.21 2.01
CA GLN A 62 -14.74 3.65 0.73
C GLN A 62 -13.22 3.83 0.85
N ASN A 63 -12.75 4.37 1.97
CA ASN A 63 -11.31 4.42 2.28
C ASN A 63 -10.72 3.00 2.34
N HIS A 64 -11.43 2.06 2.95
CA HIS A 64 -11.01 0.67 3.03
C HIS A 64 -10.95 0.02 1.63
N ALA A 65 -12.00 0.16 0.82
CA ALA A 65 -12.04 -0.34 -0.56
C ALA A 65 -10.89 0.23 -1.41
N MET A 66 -10.62 1.53 -1.29
CA MET A 66 -9.51 2.18 -1.98
C MET A 66 -8.15 1.64 -1.52
N LYS A 67 -7.94 1.49 -0.20
CA LYS A 67 -6.70 0.89 0.35
C LYS A 67 -6.47 -0.51 -0.20
N GLN A 68 -7.51 -1.35 -0.20
CA GLN A 68 -7.42 -2.72 -0.71
C GLN A 68 -6.97 -2.76 -2.18
N GLU A 69 -7.59 -1.97 -3.05
CA GLU A 69 -7.24 -1.95 -4.48
C GLU A 69 -5.83 -1.39 -4.74
N ILE A 70 -5.40 -0.41 -3.95
CA ILE A 70 -4.02 0.08 -4.02
C ILE A 70 -3.02 -0.99 -3.56
N TYR A 71 -3.29 -1.73 -2.49
CA TYR A 71 -2.41 -2.80 -2.03
C TYR A 71 -2.36 -3.97 -3.01
N LYS A 72 -3.51 -4.38 -3.57
CA LYS A 72 -3.59 -5.36 -4.67
C LYS A 72 -2.72 -4.93 -5.86
N LEU A 73 -2.80 -3.66 -6.27
CA LEU A 73 -1.98 -3.12 -7.34
C LEU A 73 -0.48 -3.22 -7.03
N LEU A 74 -0.07 -2.79 -5.83
CA LEU A 74 1.34 -2.80 -5.42
C LEU A 74 1.88 -4.22 -5.39
N ILE A 75 1.15 -5.16 -4.81
CA ILE A 75 1.57 -6.56 -4.70
C ILE A 75 1.71 -7.22 -6.07
N ASN A 76 0.75 -6.97 -6.97
CA ASN A 76 0.77 -7.57 -8.30
C ASN A 76 1.83 -6.97 -9.23
N LYS A 77 2.18 -5.70 -9.06
CA LYS A 77 3.12 -5.02 -9.97
C LYS A 77 4.55 -4.87 -9.43
N SER A 78 4.75 -4.97 -8.13
CA SER A 78 5.97 -4.45 -7.49
C SER A 78 6.81 -5.58 -6.87
N LEU A 79 7.11 -6.62 -7.64
CA LEU A 79 8.03 -7.69 -7.21
C LEU A 79 9.46 -7.21 -6.91
N LYS A 80 9.78 -5.96 -7.22
CA LYS A 80 11.11 -5.35 -7.05
C LYS A 80 11.23 -4.45 -5.82
N ILE A 81 10.23 -4.41 -4.94
CA ILE A 81 10.34 -3.61 -3.72
C ILE A 81 11.45 -4.20 -2.84
N LYS A 82 12.38 -3.35 -2.46
CA LYS A 82 13.52 -3.69 -1.60
C LYS A 82 13.47 -2.93 -0.28
N CYS A 83 12.84 -1.77 -0.26
CA CYS A 83 12.75 -0.92 0.92
C CYS A 83 11.29 -0.65 1.28
N LEU A 84 10.91 -0.96 2.52
CA LEU A 84 9.57 -0.69 3.04
C LEU A 84 9.61 0.16 4.30
N TYR A 85 8.77 1.20 4.33
CA TYR A 85 8.57 2.07 5.48
C TYR A 85 7.15 1.92 6.01
N MET A 86 7.07 1.46 7.26
CA MET A 86 5.89 1.06 8.02
C MET A 86 5.82 1.79 9.37
N ILE A 87 6.09 3.10 9.40
CA ILE A 87 6.09 3.89 10.64
C ILE A 87 4.74 4.61 10.81
N ASN A 88 4.18 4.56 12.01
CA ASN A 88 2.92 5.17 12.45
C ASN A 88 1.69 4.69 11.66
N ILE A 89 1.60 3.38 11.39
CA ILE A 89 0.56 2.81 10.49
C ILE A 89 -0.42 1.92 11.27
N GLY A 90 -0.14 1.65 12.55
CA GLY A 90 -0.99 0.85 13.43
C GLY A 90 -1.05 -0.63 13.02
N PRO A 91 -1.39 -1.53 13.95
CA PRO A 91 -1.36 -2.98 13.70
C PRO A 91 -2.41 -3.41 12.64
N ASN A 92 -3.56 -2.74 12.56
CA ASN A 92 -4.65 -3.18 11.67
C ASN A 92 -4.31 -3.10 10.17
N ILE A 93 -3.47 -2.15 9.75
CA ILE A 93 -3.10 -2.01 8.33
C ILE A 93 -2.04 -3.05 7.93
N THR A 94 -1.14 -3.42 8.84
CA THR A 94 -0.13 -4.45 8.57
C THR A 94 -0.79 -5.81 8.35
N HIS A 95 -1.79 -6.15 9.18
CA HIS A 95 -2.55 -7.41 9.07
C HIS A 95 -3.26 -7.58 7.73
N GLN A 96 -3.77 -6.49 7.14
CA GLN A 96 -4.51 -6.56 5.87
C GLN A 96 -3.60 -6.90 4.68
N ILE A 97 -2.34 -6.45 4.70
CA ILE A 97 -1.40 -6.67 3.59
C ILE A 97 -1.02 -8.14 3.46
N TYR A 98 -0.88 -8.89 4.57
CA TYR A 98 -0.49 -10.30 4.53
C TYR A 98 -1.50 -11.20 3.82
N ASN A 99 -2.77 -10.81 3.82
CA ASN A 99 -3.87 -11.62 3.31
C ASN A 99 -3.95 -11.59 1.78
N PHE A 100 -3.22 -10.68 1.12
CA PHE A 100 -3.20 -10.62 -0.34
C PHE A 100 -2.32 -11.73 -0.92
N ASN A 101 -2.81 -12.38 -1.97
CA ASN A 101 -2.01 -13.34 -2.73
C ASN A 101 -0.76 -12.65 -3.30
N GLY A 102 0.40 -13.29 -3.14
CA GLY A 102 1.69 -12.71 -3.54
C GLY A 102 2.35 -11.77 -2.51
N ALA A 103 1.66 -11.39 -1.41
CA ALA A 103 2.24 -10.53 -0.38
C ALA A 103 3.51 -11.13 0.22
N LYS A 104 3.50 -12.44 0.52
CA LYS A 104 4.66 -13.16 1.07
C LYS A 104 5.87 -13.11 0.15
N ILE A 105 5.67 -13.18 -1.17
CA ILE A 105 6.75 -13.10 -2.16
C ILE A 105 7.36 -11.70 -2.14
N LEU A 106 6.52 -10.67 -2.24
CA LEU A 106 6.96 -9.27 -2.20
C LEU A 106 7.69 -8.93 -0.91
N LEU A 107 7.14 -9.33 0.24
CA LEU A 107 7.72 -9.07 1.55
C LEU A 107 9.01 -9.88 1.78
N GLY A 108 9.08 -11.12 1.26
CA GLY A 108 10.27 -11.96 1.32
C GLY A 108 11.47 -11.36 0.58
N GLU A 109 11.23 -10.51 -0.42
CA GLU A 109 12.26 -9.84 -1.21
C GLU A 109 12.83 -8.56 -0.58
N LEU A 110 12.26 -8.11 0.55
CA LEU A 110 12.70 -6.88 1.22
C LEU A 110 14.11 -7.03 1.79
N THR A 111 14.94 -6.03 1.53
CA THR A 111 16.30 -5.91 2.11
C THR A 111 16.35 -4.84 3.20
N PHE A 112 15.40 -3.92 3.22
CA PHE A 112 15.28 -2.86 4.21
C PHE A 112 13.83 -2.74 4.72
N LEU A 113 13.68 -2.69 6.03
CA LEU A 113 12.42 -2.40 6.72
C LEU A 113 12.62 -1.28 7.73
N SER A 114 11.74 -0.28 7.72
CA SER A 114 11.57 0.66 8.83
C SER A 114 10.17 0.51 9.40
N CYS A 115 10.01 0.31 10.70
CA CYS A 115 8.72 -0.01 11.31
C CYS A 115 8.62 0.47 12.76
N ASP A 116 7.39 0.53 13.27
CA ASP A 116 7.15 0.74 14.70
C ASP A 116 7.50 -0.52 15.50
N SER A 117 7.84 -0.38 16.79
CA SER A 117 8.09 -1.53 17.69
C SER A 117 6.85 -2.42 17.91
N SER A 118 5.66 -1.96 17.52
CA SER A 118 4.40 -2.70 17.58
C SER A 118 4.09 -3.52 16.32
N ILE A 119 5.02 -3.64 15.36
CA ILE A 119 4.81 -4.45 14.16
C ILE A 119 4.59 -5.93 14.53
N ASP A 120 3.68 -6.59 13.80
CA ASP A 120 3.39 -8.01 14.00
C ASP A 120 4.65 -8.86 13.79
N SER A 121 4.90 -9.76 14.74
CA SER A 121 5.99 -10.74 14.70
C SER A 121 6.05 -11.56 13.41
N ILE A 122 4.90 -11.77 12.74
CA ILE A 122 4.80 -12.46 11.45
C ILE A 122 5.70 -11.81 10.39
N PHE A 123 5.94 -10.50 10.47
CA PHE A 123 6.78 -9.77 9.51
C PHE A 123 8.23 -10.28 9.51
N TYR A 124 8.76 -10.64 10.68
CA TYR A 124 10.11 -11.20 10.81
C TYR A 124 10.23 -12.60 10.18
N TYR A 125 9.17 -13.40 10.22
CA TYR A 125 9.17 -14.74 9.61
C TYR A 125 9.06 -14.69 8.08
N ILE A 126 8.39 -13.68 7.53
CA ILE A 126 8.19 -13.53 6.09
C ILE A 126 9.41 -12.90 5.42
N CYS A 127 10.01 -11.87 6.03
CA CYS A 127 11.01 -11.02 5.38
C CYS A 127 12.43 -11.57 5.52
N LYS A 128 12.66 -12.76 4.96
CA LYS A 128 13.89 -13.55 5.12
C LYS A 128 15.16 -12.90 4.56
N LEU A 129 15.03 -11.95 3.62
CA LEU A 129 16.17 -11.29 2.98
C LEU A 129 16.51 -9.92 3.58
N ILE A 130 15.91 -9.56 4.72
CA ILE A 130 16.19 -8.30 5.38
C ILE A 130 17.67 -8.23 5.78
N GLN A 131 18.32 -7.13 5.38
CA GLN A 131 19.70 -6.80 5.74
C GLN A 131 19.77 -5.66 6.75
N LYS A 132 18.74 -4.80 6.79
CA LYS A 132 18.66 -3.67 7.71
C LYS A 132 17.24 -3.46 8.20
N ILE A 133 17.10 -3.32 9.52
CA ILE A 133 15.86 -2.94 10.19
C ILE A 133 16.10 -1.62 10.92
N ASP A 134 15.16 -0.69 10.79
CA ASP A 134 15.10 0.56 11.54
C ASP A 134 13.80 0.57 12.35
N ILE A 135 13.90 0.27 13.65
CA ILE A 135 12.76 0.23 14.57
C ILE A 135 12.62 1.60 15.23
N LYS A 136 11.42 2.16 15.17
CA LYS A 136 11.08 3.42 15.86
C LYS A 136 10.14 3.12 17.02
N ASP A 137 10.52 3.58 18.21
CA ASP A 137 9.64 3.54 19.36
C ASP A 137 8.62 4.67 19.28
N VAL A 138 7.35 4.30 19.20
CA VAL A 138 6.22 5.23 19.26
C VAL A 138 5.61 5.16 20.66
N TRP A 139 6.36 5.60 21.68
CA TRP A 139 5.88 5.75 23.07
C TRP A 139 6.51 6.93 23.82
N MET A 140 6.64 8.10 23.21
CA MET A 140 6.79 9.35 23.97
C MET A 140 6.03 10.50 23.30
N ILE A 141 4.72 10.52 23.50
CA ILE A 141 4.00 11.78 23.71
C ILE A 141 3.21 11.56 24.99
N ILE A 142 3.75 12.10 26.09
CA ILE A 142 3.06 12.29 27.37
C ILE A 142 2.05 13.42 27.18
#